data_AF-A0AAD5LP07-F1
#
_entry.id   AF-A0AAD5LP07-F1
#
_cell.length_a   1.000
_cell.length_b   1.000
_cell.length_c   1.000
_cell.angle_alpha   90.00
_cell.angle_beta   90.00
_cell.angle_gamma   90.00
#
_symmetry.space_group_name_H-M   'P 1'
#
loop_
_entity.id
_entity.type
_entity.pdbx_description
1 polymer ?
#
loop_
_entity_poly.entity_id
_entity_poly.type
_entity_poly.pdbx_seq_one_letter_code
_entity_poly.pdbx_strand_id
1 'polypeptide(L)'
;MDALQRRLSYALDRSAGEVNVDLLNFSYITDNIVAMGFPSMNTGANRTFIKENPIDLVAMYLNDKHGGHYMIWNLSEETYDYTFFENQVLEFNFPGHPAPPLAG
;
A
#
# COMPACT_ATOMS: atom_id res chain seq x y z
N MET A 1 -15.34 18.57 -14.21
CA MET A 1 -14.64 17.52 -13.44
C MET A 1 -14.70 16.24 -14.26
N ASP A 2 -13.56 15.74 -14.71
CA ASP A 2 -13.51 14.53 -15.54
C ASP A 2 -13.71 13.27 -14.67
N ALA A 3 -14.12 12.14 -15.27
CA ALA A 3 -14.50 10.92 -14.56
C ALA A 3 -13.36 10.36 -13.69
N LEU A 4 -12.11 10.50 -14.15
CA LEU A 4 -10.92 10.13 -13.40
C LEU A 4 -10.80 10.91 -12.08
N GLN A 5 -11.04 12.22 -12.13
CA GLN A 5 -10.90 13.09 -10.96
C GLN A 5 -11.99 12.83 -9.93
N ARG A 6 -13.19 12.42 -10.37
CA ARG A 6 -14.28 11.96 -9.49
C ARG A 6 -13.97 10.61 -8.82
N ARG A 7 -13.39 9.66 -9.57
CA ARG A 7 -12.96 8.35 -9.02
C ARG A 7 -11.83 8.53 -8.01
N LEU A 8 -10.86 9.37 -8.34
CA LEU A 8 -9.78 9.75 -7.43
C LEU A 8 -10.31 10.40 -6.16
N SER A 9 -11.23 11.37 -6.27
CA SER A 9 -11.82 12.02 -5.10
C SER A 9 -12.62 11.06 -4.23
N TYR A 10 -13.26 10.05 -4.82
CA TYR A 10 -13.95 8.97 -4.09
C TYR A 10 -12.95 8.02 -3.42
N ALA A 11 -11.88 7.62 -4.10
CA ALA A 11 -10.81 6.78 -3.52
C ALA A 11 -10.19 7.45 -2.29
N LEU A 12 -10.00 8.76 -2.36
CA LEU A 12 -9.44 9.59 -1.29
C LEU A 12 -10.49 10.07 -0.29
N ASP A 13 -11.78 9.73 -0.49
CA ASP A 13 -12.82 10.07 0.46
C ASP A 13 -12.74 9.11 1.66
N ARG A 14 -11.99 9.54 2.66
CA ARG A 14 -11.78 8.83 3.93
C ARG A 14 -13.07 8.64 4.75
N SER A 15 -14.20 9.22 4.33
CA SER A 15 -15.51 9.07 4.98
C SER A 15 -16.39 8.00 4.33
N ALA A 16 -16.05 7.54 3.13
CA ALA A 16 -16.67 6.36 2.53
C ALA A 16 -16.15 5.14 3.28
N GLY A 17 -16.94 4.59 4.21
CA GLY A 17 -16.53 3.56 5.16
C GLY A 17 -15.99 2.24 4.59
N GLU A 18 -15.81 2.11 3.27
CA GLU A 18 -15.14 0.97 2.64
C GLU A 18 -14.10 1.45 1.61
N VAL A 19 -12.85 1.02 1.81
CA VAL A 19 -11.75 1.31 0.89
C VAL A 19 -11.91 0.48 -0.39
N ASN A 20 -12.03 1.14 -1.54
CA ASN A 20 -12.04 0.47 -2.83
C ASN A 20 -10.60 0.23 -3.33
N VAL A 21 -10.13 -1.01 -3.18
CA VAL A 21 -8.77 -1.42 -3.59
C VAL A 21 -8.52 -1.40 -5.10
N ASP A 22 -9.56 -1.38 -5.95
CA ASP A 22 -9.40 -1.25 -7.40
C ASP A 22 -8.83 0.11 -7.83
N LEU A 23 -8.83 1.07 -6.90
CA LEU A 23 -8.28 2.41 -7.08
C LEU A 23 -6.85 2.54 -6.54
N LEU A 24 -6.31 1.44 -5.97
CA LEU A 24 -4.99 1.33 -5.38
C LEU A 24 -4.07 0.47 -6.26
N ASN A 25 -2.76 0.60 -6.06
CA ASN A 25 -1.80 -0.37 -6.60
C ASN A 25 -1.75 -1.58 -5.64
N PHE A 26 -2.79 -2.40 -5.69
CA PHE A 26 -3.03 -3.50 -4.75
C PHE A 26 -3.74 -4.63 -5.49
N SER A 27 -3.26 -5.87 -5.36
CA SER A 27 -3.85 -7.01 -6.06
C SER A 27 -3.69 -8.30 -5.25
N TYR A 28 -4.78 -9.03 -5.08
CA TYR A 28 -4.74 -10.41 -4.61
C TYR A 28 -4.22 -11.31 -5.74
N ILE A 29 -3.06 -11.91 -5.52
CA ILE A 29 -2.52 -12.96 -6.39
C ILE A 29 -3.20 -14.30 -6.07
N THR A 30 -3.47 -14.52 -4.79
CA THR A 30 -4.29 -15.61 -4.24
C THR A 30 -5.17 -15.04 -3.12
N ASP A 31 -6.01 -15.89 -2.51
CA ASP A 31 -6.83 -15.50 -1.36
C ASP A 31 -6.01 -15.02 -0.13
N ASN A 32 -4.72 -15.35 -0.07
CA ASN A 32 -3.83 -15.05 1.05
C ASN A 32 -2.48 -14.42 0.65
N ILE A 33 -2.29 -14.06 -0.63
CA ILE A 33 -1.08 -13.39 -1.12
C ILE A 33 -1.49 -12.12 -1.86
N VAL A 34 -1.00 -10.98 -1.36
CA VAL A 34 -1.18 -9.67 -1.98
C VAL A 34 0.14 -9.19 -2.55
N ALA A 35 0.09 -8.66 -3.78
CA ALA A 35 1.14 -7.81 -4.32
C ALA A 35 0.64 -6.36 -4.33
N MET A 36 1.45 -5.42 -3.86
CA MET A 36 1.09 -4.00 -3.83
C MET A 36 2.30 -3.09 -4.06
N GLY A 37 2.02 -1.88 -4.53
CA GLY A 37 3.03 -0.82 -4.65
C GLY A 37 3.42 -0.26 -3.29
N PHE A 38 4.54 0.49 -3.26
CA PHE A 38 5.09 1.09 -2.05
C PHE A 38 4.04 2.00 -1.36
N PRO A 39 3.78 1.80 -0.05
CA PRO A 39 2.89 2.65 0.71
C PRO A 39 3.58 3.94 1.11
N SER A 40 3.08 5.08 0.63
CA SER A 40 3.66 6.40 0.89
C SER A 40 2.68 7.36 1.53
N MET A 41 3.23 8.32 2.27
CA MET A 41 2.49 9.48 2.76
C MET A 41 2.42 10.51 1.62
N ASN A 42 1.27 10.63 0.98
CA ASN A 42 1.08 11.58 -0.13
C ASN A 42 1.15 13.03 0.41
N THR A 43 2.34 13.64 0.36
CA THR A 43 2.64 14.96 0.94
C THR A 43 2.52 16.12 -0.05
N GLY A 44 2.11 15.87 -1.31
CA GLY A 44 2.10 16.86 -2.39
C GLY A 44 0.72 17.26 -2.93
N ALA A 45 0.58 18.51 -3.36
CA ALA A 45 -0.62 19.07 -4.01
C ALA A 45 -0.93 18.50 -5.42
N ASN A 46 -0.04 17.68 -6.00
CA ASN A 46 -0.23 17.04 -7.30
C ASN A 46 -0.94 15.68 -7.14
N ARG A 47 -2.25 15.75 -6.88
CA ARG A 47 -3.14 14.59 -6.76
C ARG A 47 -3.43 13.89 -8.10
N THR A 48 -2.89 14.38 -9.21
CA THR A 48 -3.26 13.97 -10.57
C THR A 48 -2.76 12.59 -10.98
N PHE A 49 -1.81 12.01 -10.25
CA PHE A 49 -1.34 10.65 -10.47
C PHE A 49 -1.21 9.93 -9.12
N ILE A 50 -2.06 8.93 -8.88
CA ILE A 50 -1.80 7.93 -7.84
C ILE A 50 -0.66 7.03 -8.36
N LYS A 51 0.56 7.56 -8.42
CA LYS A 51 1.75 6.73 -8.66
C LYS A 51 2.08 5.89 -7.43
N GLU A 52 1.64 6.35 -6.26
CA GLU A 52 1.99 5.80 -4.96
C GLU A 52 0.74 5.36 -4.22
N ASN A 53 0.88 4.32 -3.39
CA ASN A 53 -0.23 3.74 -2.64
C ASN A 53 -0.43 4.56 -1.35
N PRO A 54 -1.56 5.27 -1.14
CA PRO A 54 -1.74 6.06 0.08
C PRO A 54 -1.72 5.14 1.31
N ILE A 55 -0.70 5.30 2.15
CA ILE A 55 -0.42 4.39 3.27
C ILE A 55 -1.63 4.27 4.23
N ASP A 56 -2.36 5.36 4.44
CA ASP A 56 -3.56 5.40 5.28
C ASP A 56 -4.68 4.51 4.73
N LEU A 57 -4.94 4.55 3.42
CA LEU A 57 -5.99 3.73 2.80
C LEU A 57 -5.63 2.24 2.77
N VAL A 58 -4.36 1.93 2.48
CA VAL A 58 -3.86 0.55 2.50
C VAL A 58 -3.96 -0.02 3.92
N ALA A 59 -3.52 0.75 4.91
CA ALA A 59 -3.60 0.38 6.32
C ALA A 59 -5.04 0.19 6.78
N MET A 60 -5.93 1.14 6.48
CA MET A 60 -7.36 1.02 6.82
C MET A 60 -7.95 -0.28 6.25
N TYR A 61 -7.67 -0.61 5.00
CA TYR A 61 -8.17 -1.82 4.37
C TYR A 61 -7.60 -3.10 5.01
N LEU A 62 -6.28 -3.18 5.22
CA LEU A 62 -5.64 -4.35 5.79
C LEU A 62 -6.05 -4.57 7.26
N ASN A 63 -6.13 -3.50 8.05
CA ASN A 63 -6.52 -3.58 9.46
C ASN A 63 -8.00 -3.98 9.61
N ASP A 64 -8.89 -3.48 8.74
CA ASP A 64 -10.31 -3.83 8.75
C ASP A 64 -10.56 -5.28 8.28
N LYS A 65 -10.01 -5.67 7.12
CA LYS A 65 -10.30 -6.97 6.52
C LYS A 65 -9.46 -8.12 7.08
N HIS A 66 -8.23 -7.84 7.51
CA HIS A 66 -7.23 -8.85 7.89
C HIS A 66 -6.56 -8.58 9.24
N GLY A 67 -7.14 -7.75 10.10
CA GLY A 67 -6.56 -7.38 11.39
C GLY A 67 -6.06 -8.59 12.20
N GLY A 68 -4.80 -8.51 12.67
CA GLY A 68 -4.12 -9.61 13.37
C GLY A 68 -3.74 -10.84 12.50
N HIS A 69 -4.01 -10.82 11.20
CA HIS A 69 -3.85 -11.96 10.29
C HIS A 69 -3.08 -11.64 9.00
N TYR A 70 -2.41 -10.49 8.90
CA TYR A 70 -1.51 -10.16 7.79
C TYR A 70 -0.09 -9.87 8.28
N MET A 71 0.87 -9.92 7.34
CA MET A 71 2.25 -9.48 7.52
C MET A 71 2.71 -8.81 6.24
N ILE A 72 3.32 -7.63 6.33
CA ILE A 72 3.90 -6.93 5.17
C ILE A 72 5.36 -7.31 5.04
N TRP A 73 5.78 -7.69 3.84
CA TRP A 73 7.19 -7.90 3.51
C TRP A 73 7.65 -6.71 2.67
N ASN A 74 8.38 -5.80 3.29
CA ASN A 74 8.90 -4.61 2.64
C ASN A 74 10.20 -4.95 1.88
N LEU A 75 10.14 -4.91 0.55
CA LEU A 75 11.25 -5.20 -0.36
C LEU A 75 11.86 -3.95 -1.00
N SER A 76 11.46 -2.75 -0.56
CA SER A 76 11.71 -1.49 -1.28
C SER A 76 13.02 -0.78 -0.93
N GLU A 77 13.78 -1.30 0.03
CA GLU A 77 14.96 -0.63 0.64
C GLU A 77 14.65 0.69 1.38
N GLU A 78 13.42 1.19 1.30
CA GLU A 78 12.93 2.41 1.97
C GLU A 78 12.06 2.06 3.17
N THR A 79 12.18 2.83 4.25
CA THR A 79 11.37 2.68 5.47
C THR A 79 10.21 3.68 5.49
N TYR A 80 9.15 3.33 6.22
CA TYR A 80 7.99 4.18 6.46
C TYR A 80 7.49 3.96 7.90
N ASP A 81 6.47 4.71 8.31
CA ASP A 81 5.89 4.54 9.63
C ASP A 81 5.10 3.22 9.71
N TYR A 82 5.70 2.22 10.36
CA TYR A 82 5.11 0.89 10.49
C TYR A 82 3.93 0.82 11.47
N THR A 83 3.69 1.88 12.23
CA THR A 83 2.56 1.94 13.15
C THR A 83 1.21 1.93 12.42
N PHE A 84 1.17 2.38 11.16
CA PHE A 84 0.00 2.27 10.28
C PHE A 84 -0.46 0.81 10.12
N PHE A 85 0.49 -0.13 10.15
CA PHE A 85 0.26 -1.54 9.92
C PHE A 85 0.42 -2.37 11.20
N GLU A 86 0.11 -1.81 12.37
CA GLU A 86 0.20 -2.51 13.67
C GLU A 86 1.58 -3.13 13.93
N ASN A 87 2.63 -2.55 13.34
CA ASN A 87 4.00 -3.07 13.34
C ASN A 87 4.14 -4.51 12.78
N GLN A 88 3.19 -4.98 11.97
CA GLN A 88 3.26 -6.26 11.24
C GLN A 88 4.05 -6.09 9.94
N VAL A 89 5.32 -5.69 10.04
CA VAL A 89 6.21 -5.43 8.90
C VAL A 89 7.55 -6.14 9.09
N LEU A 90 7.98 -6.90 8.08
CA LEU A 90 9.33 -7.43 7.94
C LEU A 90 10.05 -6.68 6.83
N GLU A 91 11.29 -6.27 7.08
CA GLU A 91 12.14 -5.62 6.08
C GLU A 91 13.10 -6.63 5.44
N PHE A 92 13.18 -6.58 4.11
CA PHE A 92 14.19 -7.28 3.33
C PHE A 92 14.86 -6.29 2.40
N ASN A 93 16.13 -5.98 2.69
CA ASN A 93 16.93 -5.03 1.92
C ASN A 93 17.95 -5.79 1.07
N PHE A 94 18.06 -5.45 -0.22
CA PHE A 94 18.98 -6.07 -1.18
C PHE A 94 19.84 -5.01 -1.90
N PRO A 95 20.60 -4.17 -1.16
CA PRO A 95 21.15 -2.94 -1.69
C PRO A 95 22.04 -3.17 -2.90
N GLY A 96 21.68 -2.55 -4.03
CA GLY A 96 22.49 -2.58 -5.25
C GLY A 96 22.50 -3.91 -6.00
N HIS A 97 21.63 -4.86 -5.64
CA HIS A 97 21.46 -6.12 -6.36
C HIS A 97 20.17 -6.10 -7.21
N PRO A 98 20.22 -6.49 -8.50
CA PRO A 98 19.02 -6.58 -9.35
C PRO A 98 18.10 -7.74 -8.97
N ALA A 99 18.55 -8.65 -8.10
CA ALA A 99 17.82 -9.80 -7.60
C ALA A 99 18.29 -10.13 -6.17
N PRO A 100 17.44 -10.73 -5.33
CA PRO A 100 17.85 -11.18 -4.01
C PRO A 100 18.94 -12.26 -4.11
N PRO A 101 19.90 -12.31 -3.17
CA PRO A 101 20.89 -13.39 -3.14
C PRO A 101 20.21 -14.73 -2.90
N LEU A 102 20.73 -15.79 -3.52
CA LEU A 102 20.36 -17.15 -3.14
C LEU A 102 20.85 -17.38 -1.71
N ALA A 103 19.99 -17.91 -0.85
CA ALA A 103 20.35 -18.20 0.54
C ALA A 103 21.65 -19.01 0.60
N GLY A 104 22.61 -18.55 1.40
CA GLY A 104 23.85 -19.27 1.71
C GLY A 104 23.65 -20.30 2.81
#